data_AF-A0A504Z8N5-F1
#
_entry.id   AF-A0A504Z8N5-F1
#
_cell.length_a   1.000
_cell.length_b   1.000
_cell.length_c   1.000
_cell.angle_alpha   90.00
_cell.angle_beta   90.00
_cell.angle_gamma   90.00
#
_symmetry.space_group_name_H-M   'P 1'
#
loop_
_entity.id
_entity.type
_entity.pdbx_description
1 polymer ?
#
loop_
_entity_poly.entity_id
_entity_poly.type
_entity_poly.pdbx_seq_one_letter_code
_entity_poly.pdbx_strand_id
1 'polypeptide(L)'
;MIVNTLSIILLEIAFTYGQLYCYECSSAQSGCGDPIDVRLMHWKRCTGRRVIEDYCVKLIEKVDDQITVTRGCLSDLLLNTQHRESIPQVRRQGYCGNSRDYQIYLLSHLVGNELAQTAMGLFTDQHEDFKRYCFCNDWNGCNTSVSMYSTRSIFVIFFILVKLLDLIPFV
;
A
#
# COMPACT_ATOMS: atom_id res chain seq x y z
N MET A 1 35.72 0.81 -23.33
CA MET A 1 35.57 1.24 -21.93
C MET A 1 34.14 1.58 -21.51
N ILE A 2 33.27 2.06 -22.41
CA ILE A 2 31.88 2.49 -22.08
C ILE A 2 30.93 1.30 -21.76
N VAL A 3 31.16 0.12 -22.34
CA VAL A 3 30.32 -1.07 -22.13
C VAL A 3 30.46 -1.64 -20.72
N ASN A 4 31.65 -1.56 -20.12
CA ASN A 4 31.90 -2.03 -18.75
C ASN A 4 31.26 -1.10 -17.71
N THR A 5 31.24 0.20 -17.93
CA THR A 5 30.58 1.15 -17.03
C THR A 5 29.06 0.99 -17.05
N LEU A 6 28.46 0.72 -18.23
CA LEU A 6 27.02 0.47 -18.34
C LEU A 6 26.59 -0.81 -17.60
N SER A 7 27.39 -1.88 -17.71
CA SER A 7 27.14 -3.16 -17.03
C SER A 7 27.21 -3.04 -15.51
N ILE A 8 28.15 -2.23 -14.98
CA ILE A 8 28.27 -1.95 -13.55
C ILE A 8 27.09 -1.12 -13.04
N ILE A 9 26.65 -0.11 -13.80
CA ILE A 9 25.47 0.71 -13.45
C ILE A 9 24.19 -0.14 -13.47
N LEU A 10 24.02 -1.03 -14.45
CA LEU A 10 22.89 -1.98 -14.50
C LEU A 10 22.89 -2.95 -13.32
N LEU A 11 24.07 -3.38 -12.86
CA LEU A 11 24.21 -4.23 -11.68
C LEU A 11 23.85 -3.49 -10.38
N GLU A 12 24.28 -2.24 -10.20
CA GLU A 12 23.91 -1.44 -9.02
C GLU A 12 22.42 -1.09 -8.97
N ILE A 13 21.80 -0.79 -10.12
CA ILE A 13 20.36 -0.57 -10.21
C ILE A 13 19.60 -1.84 -9.79
N ALA A 14 20.07 -3.03 -10.18
CA ALA A 14 19.43 -4.30 -9.80
C ALA A 14 19.40 -4.57 -8.28
N PHE A 15 20.37 -4.05 -7.51
CA PHE A 15 20.41 -4.23 -6.04
C PHE A 15 19.53 -3.25 -5.26
N THR A 16 19.01 -2.20 -5.89
CA THR A 16 18.17 -1.19 -5.21
C THR A 16 16.68 -1.54 -5.16
N TYR A 17 16.25 -2.60 -5.87
CA TYR A 17 14.87 -3.06 -5.86
C TYR A 17 14.63 -4.06 -4.72
N GLY A 18 14.40 -3.57 -3.51
CA GLY A 18 14.00 -4.47 -2.42
C GLY A 18 13.85 -3.87 -1.04
N GLN A 19 13.91 -2.54 -0.89
CA GLN A 19 13.69 -1.91 0.40
C GLN A 19 12.35 -1.18 0.39
N LEU A 20 11.36 -1.79 1.05
CA LEU A 20 10.07 -1.15 1.29
C LEU A 20 10.17 -0.27 2.54
N TYR A 21 9.68 0.97 2.42
CA TYR A 21 9.54 1.90 3.54
C TYR A 21 8.06 2.21 3.73
N CYS A 22 7.62 2.18 4.99
CA CYS A 22 6.25 2.47 5.37
C CYS A 22 6.23 3.47 6.52
N TYR A 23 5.13 4.22 6.64
CA TYR A 23 4.85 4.96 7.86
C TYR A 23 4.52 3.98 8.98
N GLU A 24 5.15 4.16 10.14
CA GLU A 24 4.79 3.46 11.37
C GLU A 24 4.19 4.48 12.34
N CYS A 25 2.89 4.42 12.53
CA CYS A 25 2.18 5.33 13.42
C CYS A 25 0.80 4.78 13.80
N SER A 26 0.21 5.31 14.86
CA SER A 26 -1.19 5.07 15.22
C SER A 26 -1.92 6.40 15.41
N SER A 27 -3.25 6.40 15.29
CA SER A 27 -4.08 7.59 15.47
C SER A 27 -3.99 8.24 16.85
N ALA A 28 -3.35 7.58 17.82
CA ALA A 28 -2.96 8.17 19.10
C ALA A 28 -1.83 9.22 18.95
N GLN A 29 -1.06 9.17 17.86
CA GLN A 29 -0.03 10.14 17.51
C GLN A 29 -0.59 11.26 16.63
N SER A 30 -0.20 12.51 16.90
CA SER A 30 -0.61 13.67 16.10
C SER A 30 -0.18 13.52 14.65
N GLY A 31 -1.12 13.65 13.72
CA GLY A 31 -0.85 13.55 12.27
C GLY A 31 -1.06 12.15 11.67
N CYS A 32 -1.27 11.11 12.47
CA CYS A 32 -1.56 9.76 11.98
C CYS A 32 -3.08 9.48 11.85
N GLY A 33 -3.82 10.42 11.24
CA GLY A 33 -5.25 10.28 11.00
C GLY A 33 -5.58 9.63 9.65
N ASP A 34 -6.83 9.75 9.22
CA ASP A 34 -7.24 9.54 7.83
C ASP A 34 -7.92 10.84 7.33
N PRO A 35 -7.21 11.70 6.57
CA PRO A 35 -5.91 11.50 5.94
C PRO A 35 -4.71 11.64 6.89
N ILE A 36 -3.55 11.11 6.48
CA ILE A 36 -2.27 11.27 7.21
C ILE A 36 -1.66 12.66 6.94
N ASP A 37 -1.03 13.29 7.93
CA ASP A 37 -0.12 14.42 7.72
C ASP A 37 1.30 13.92 7.53
N VAL A 38 1.71 13.72 6.28
CA VAL A 38 3.04 13.22 5.92
C VAL A 38 4.20 14.07 6.44
N ARG A 39 3.98 15.34 6.81
CA ARG A 39 5.03 16.24 7.32
C ARG A 39 5.44 15.90 8.75
N LEU A 40 4.56 15.26 9.51
CA LEU A 40 4.77 14.90 10.91
C LEU A 40 5.23 13.45 11.08
N MET A 41 5.15 12.64 10.02
CA MET A 41 5.30 11.19 10.10
C MET A 41 6.66 10.73 9.62
N HIS A 42 7.21 9.75 10.32
CA HIS A 42 8.51 9.17 10.00
C HIS A 42 8.38 7.87 9.22
N TRP A 43 9.40 7.65 8.40
CA TRP A 43 9.53 6.50 7.53
C TRP A 43 10.30 5.42 8.26
N LYS A 44 9.78 4.19 8.26
CA LYS A 44 10.47 3.02 8.77
C LYS A 44 10.74 2.06 7.63
N ARG A 45 11.96 1.53 7.60
CA ARG A 45 12.33 0.42 6.71
C ARG A 45 11.64 -0.85 7.20
N CYS A 46 10.92 -1.53 6.33
CA CYS A 46 10.38 -2.85 6.63
C CYS A 46 11.51 -3.88 6.56
N THR A 47 11.95 -4.35 7.73
CA THR A 47 13.03 -5.35 7.86
C THR A 47 12.47 -6.74 8.14
N GLY A 48 11.35 -7.08 7.52
CA GLY A 48 10.72 -8.38 7.66
C GLY A 48 11.64 -9.52 7.24
N ARG A 49 11.61 -10.63 7.98
CA ARG A 49 12.23 -11.89 7.56
C ARG A 49 11.48 -12.40 6.34
N ARG A 50 11.86 -11.97 5.12
CA ARG A 50 11.27 -12.33 3.81
C ARG A 50 10.00 -13.16 3.94
N VAL A 51 8.96 -12.53 4.50
CA VAL A 51 7.63 -13.08 4.34
C VAL A 51 7.36 -12.87 2.86
N ILE A 52 6.68 -13.81 2.23
CA ILE A 52 6.50 -13.93 0.78
C ILE A 52 6.05 -12.62 0.09
N GLU A 53 5.59 -11.62 0.86
CA GLU A 53 5.07 -10.34 0.41
C GLU A 53 5.52 -9.18 1.32
N ASP A 54 6.15 -8.16 0.72
CA ASP A 54 6.45 -6.88 1.38
C ASP A 54 5.33 -5.87 1.06
N TYR A 55 4.50 -5.57 2.06
CA TYR A 55 3.45 -4.54 1.96
C TYR A 55 3.48 -3.60 3.17
N CYS A 56 3.16 -2.34 2.92
CA CYS A 56 2.64 -1.42 3.92
C CYS A 56 1.18 -1.77 4.19
N VAL A 57 0.79 -1.69 5.45
CA VAL A 57 -0.57 -1.95 5.89
C VAL A 57 -1.12 -0.72 6.58
N LYS A 58 -2.35 -0.34 6.21
CA LYS A 58 -3.20 0.55 6.99
C LYS A 58 -4.33 -0.28 7.59
N LEU A 59 -4.31 -0.42 8.90
CA LEU A 59 -5.36 -1.03 9.70
C LEU A 59 -6.32 0.07 10.15
N ILE A 60 -7.59 -0.10 9.85
CA ILE A 60 -8.70 0.72 10.34
C ILE A 60 -9.52 -0.18 11.26
N GLU A 61 -9.52 0.13 12.54
CA GLU A 61 -10.27 -0.58 13.56
C GLU A 61 -11.31 0.37 14.15
N LYS A 62 -12.57 -0.05 14.05
CA LYS A 62 -13.70 0.64 14.67
C LYS A 62 -14.16 -0.20 15.85
N VAL A 63 -14.22 0.44 17.02
CA VAL A 63 -14.78 -0.11 18.26
C VAL A 63 -15.75 0.93 18.80
N ASP A 64 -17.02 0.57 18.91
CA ASP A 64 -18.13 1.49 19.21
C ASP A 64 -18.10 2.70 18.25
N ASP A 65 -18.12 3.92 18.81
CA ASP A 65 -18.04 5.18 18.06
C ASP A 65 -16.59 5.66 17.81
N GLN A 66 -15.58 4.87 18.15
CA GLN A 66 -14.17 5.24 18.00
C GLN A 66 -13.52 4.53 16.82
N ILE A 67 -12.86 5.31 15.96
CA ILE A 67 -12.06 4.80 14.84
C ILE A 67 -10.59 5.02 15.16
N THR A 68 -9.83 3.93 15.16
CA THR A 68 -8.38 3.94 15.29
C THR A 68 -7.75 3.54 13.97
N VAL A 69 -6.72 4.27 13.58
CA VAL A 69 -5.97 4.03 12.34
C VAL A 69 -4.53 3.74 12.70
N THR A 70 -4.05 2.57 12.30
CA THR A 70 -2.66 2.14 12.54
C THR A 70 -2.00 1.85 11.20
N ARG A 71 -0.79 2.38 11.00
CA ARG A 71 0.02 2.17 9.80
C ARG A 71 1.32 1.49 10.19
N GLY A 72 1.79 0.58 9.35
CA GLY A 72 3.06 -0.11 9.57
C GLY A 72 3.43 -1.09 8.47
N CYS A 73 4.48 -1.86 8.71
CA CYS A 73 4.93 -2.92 7.82
C CYS A 73 4.12 -4.20 8.05
N LEU A 74 3.70 -4.89 6.99
CA LEU A 74 3.02 -6.18 7.08
C LEU A 74 3.84 -7.22 7.85
N SER A 75 5.15 -7.21 7.68
CA SER A 75 6.09 -8.08 8.42
C SER A 75 5.93 -7.96 9.93
N ASP A 76 5.76 -6.74 10.42
CA ASP A 76 5.70 -6.44 11.84
C ASP A 76 4.34 -6.88 12.41
N LEU A 77 3.27 -6.64 11.65
CA LEU A 77 1.93 -7.12 11.99
C LEU A 77 1.82 -8.64 12.00
N LEU A 78 2.55 -9.35 11.12
CA LEU A 78 2.56 -10.81 11.07
C LEU A 78 3.39 -11.44 12.21
N LEU A 79 4.42 -10.74 12.69
CA LEU A 79 5.21 -11.16 13.85
C LEU A 79 4.45 -10.91 15.17
N ASN A 80 3.57 -9.91 15.21
CA ASN A 80 2.67 -9.68 16.34
C ASN A 80 1.51 -10.70 16.33
N THR A 81 1.47 -11.55 17.34
CA THR A 81 0.60 -12.74 17.38
C THR A 81 -0.91 -12.43 17.39
N GLN A 82 -1.33 -11.22 17.75
CA GLN A 82 -2.76 -10.86 17.81
C GLN A 82 -3.36 -10.50 16.44
N HIS A 83 -2.61 -9.87 15.53
CA HIS A 83 -3.16 -9.47 14.24
C HIS A 83 -3.06 -10.58 13.18
N ARG A 84 -2.06 -11.46 13.30
CA ARG A 84 -1.76 -12.51 12.32
C ARG A 84 -2.96 -13.35 11.90
N GLU A 85 -3.83 -13.73 12.84
CA GLU A 85 -4.97 -14.61 12.56
C GLU A 85 -6.14 -13.87 11.87
N SER A 86 -6.27 -12.57 12.19
CA SER A 86 -7.33 -11.70 11.67
C SER A 86 -7.02 -11.08 10.30
N ILE A 87 -5.77 -11.15 9.83
CA ILE A 87 -5.36 -10.62 8.53
C ILE A 87 -6.05 -11.41 7.40
N PRO A 88 -6.64 -10.73 6.38
CA PRO A 88 -7.28 -11.40 5.26
C PRO A 88 -6.28 -12.21 4.42
N GLN A 89 -6.77 -13.31 3.85
CA GLN A 89 -5.95 -14.20 3.01
C GLN A 89 -5.51 -13.50 1.70
N VAL A 90 -6.42 -12.73 1.10
CA VAL A 90 -6.15 -12.01 -0.14
C VAL A 90 -5.48 -10.68 0.18
N ARG A 91 -4.21 -10.57 -0.19
CA ARG A 91 -3.38 -9.38 -0.03
C ARG A 91 -2.97 -8.91 -1.42
N ARG A 92 -3.47 -7.75 -1.85
CA ARG A 92 -3.20 -7.16 -3.16
C ARG A 92 -2.95 -5.67 -3.02
N GLN A 93 -2.02 -5.14 -3.81
CA GLN A 93 -1.75 -3.69 -3.87
C GLN A 93 -3.04 -2.92 -4.17
N GLY A 94 -3.31 -1.89 -3.37
CA GLY A 94 -4.46 -1.00 -3.54
C GLY A 94 -5.79 -1.60 -3.10
N TYR A 95 -5.79 -2.80 -2.52
CA TYR A 95 -7.00 -3.46 -2.04
C TYR A 95 -7.14 -3.35 -0.52
N CYS A 96 -8.36 -3.05 -0.07
CA CYS A 96 -8.75 -3.09 1.34
C CYS A 96 -9.69 -4.26 1.57
N GLY A 97 -9.30 -5.17 2.46
CA GLY A 97 -10.11 -6.31 2.87
C GLY A 97 -10.54 -6.17 4.34
N ASN A 98 -11.75 -6.63 4.63
CA ASN A 98 -12.19 -6.85 6.01
C ASN A 98 -11.35 -7.96 6.67
N SER A 99 -11.27 -7.96 8.01
CA SER A 99 -10.61 -9.02 8.76
C SER A 99 -11.25 -10.38 8.46
N ARG A 100 -10.46 -11.45 8.62
CA ARG A 100 -10.94 -12.82 8.39
C ARG A 100 -12.17 -13.14 9.24
N ASP A 101 -12.15 -12.74 10.51
CA ASP A 101 -13.25 -13.00 11.45
C ASP A 101 -14.52 -12.26 11.01
N TYR A 102 -14.37 -10.99 10.60
CA TYR A 102 -15.50 -10.21 10.10
C TYR A 102 -16.02 -10.74 8.76
N GLN A 103 -15.15 -11.21 7.86
CA GLN A 103 -15.58 -11.89 6.63
C GLN A 103 -16.40 -13.14 6.92
N ILE A 104 -16.01 -13.96 7.92
CA ILE A 104 -16.76 -15.15 8.33
C ILE A 104 -18.13 -14.75 8.91
N TYR A 105 -18.18 -13.72 9.75
CA TYR A 105 -19.43 -13.17 10.27
C TYR A 105 -20.37 -12.68 9.15
N LEU A 106 -19.84 -11.94 8.18
CA LEU A 106 -20.62 -11.45 7.05
C LEU A 106 -21.16 -12.60 6.18
N LEU A 107 -20.36 -13.65 5.98
CA LEU A 107 -20.78 -14.85 5.25
C LEU A 107 -21.94 -15.60 5.94
N SER A 108 -22.10 -15.48 7.26
CA SER A 108 -23.21 -16.11 7.98
C SER A 108 -24.47 -15.25 8.08
N HIS A 109 -24.36 -13.93 7.91
CA HIS A 109 -25.49 -12.99 8.07
C HIS A 109 -26.01 -12.41 6.74
N LEU A 110 -25.14 -12.25 5.73
CA LEU A 110 -25.48 -11.64 4.45
C LEU A 110 -25.57 -12.70 3.34
N VAL A 111 -26.54 -12.52 2.44
CA VAL A 111 -26.75 -13.42 1.29
C VAL A 111 -26.88 -12.61 -0.01
N GLY A 112 -26.37 -13.14 -1.12
CA GLY A 112 -26.54 -12.54 -2.44
C GLY A 112 -25.68 -11.28 -2.66
N ASN A 113 -26.29 -10.20 -3.17
CA ASN A 113 -25.57 -9.02 -3.64
C ASN A 113 -24.91 -8.22 -2.50
N GLU A 114 -25.50 -8.22 -1.30
CA GLU A 114 -24.96 -7.51 -0.13
C GLU A 114 -23.66 -8.14 0.37
N LEU A 115 -23.56 -9.47 0.35
CA LEU A 115 -22.33 -10.18 0.68
C LEU A 115 -21.20 -9.80 -0.28
N ALA A 116 -21.48 -9.79 -1.59
CA ALA A 116 -20.49 -9.43 -2.59
C ALA A 116 -19.99 -7.99 -2.40
N GLN A 117 -20.89 -7.03 -2.18
CA GLN A 117 -20.52 -5.63 -1.94
C GLN A 117 -19.71 -5.47 -0.65
N THR A 118 -20.09 -6.16 0.43
CA THR A 118 -19.39 -6.04 1.72
C THR A 118 -18.03 -6.73 1.71
N ALA A 119 -17.90 -7.89 1.07
CA ALA A 119 -16.63 -8.61 0.92
C ALA A 119 -15.60 -7.82 0.08
N MET A 120 -16.07 -7.03 -0.88
CA MET A 120 -15.26 -6.10 -1.69
C MET A 120 -14.97 -4.75 -0.99
N GLY A 121 -15.47 -4.54 0.23
CA GLY A 121 -15.28 -3.30 0.99
C GLY A 121 -16.10 -2.11 0.48
N LEU A 122 -17.10 -2.33 -0.36
CA LEU A 122 -18.01 -1.29 -0.88
C LEU A 122 -19.10 -0.92 0.14
N PHE A 123 -19.43 -1.84 1.04
CA PHE A 123 -20.43 -1.63 2.10
C PHE A 123 -19.73 -1.58 3.47
N THR A 124 -20.08 -0.58 4.28
CA THR A 124 -19.60 -0.44 5.66
C THR A 124 -20.82 -0.15 6.52
N ASP A 125 -21.20 -1.08 7.40
CA ASP A 125 -22.23 -0.80 8.40
C ASP A 125 -21.67 0.19 9.42
N GLN A 126 -22.44 1.23 9.72
CA GLN A 126 -22.07 2.25 10.69
C GLN A 126 -22.34 1.84 12.14
N HIS A 127 -23.00 0.71 12.40
CA HIS A 127 -23.34 0.28 13.76
C HIS A 127 -22.49 -0.86 14.29
N GLU A 128 -21.73 -1.53 13.42
CA GLU A 128 -20.93 -2.69 13.81
C GLU A 128 -19.44 -2.35 14.00
N ASP A 129 -18.81 -3.10 14.88
CA ASP A 129 -17.36 -3.11 15.07
C ASP A 129 -16.70 -3.84 13.91
N PHE A 130 -15.63 -3.26 13.36
CA PHE A 130 -14.93 -3.90 12.26
C PHE A 130 -13.43 -3.62 12.27
N LYS A 131 -12.70 -4.55 11.66
CA LYS A 131 -11.29 -4.42 11.34
C LYS A 131 -11.11 -4.51 9.83
N ARG A 132 -10.46 -3.52 9.24
CA ARG A 132 -10.18 -3.46 7.80
C ARG A 132 -8.69 -3.24 7.57
N TYR A 133 -8.12 -4.06 6.70
CA TYR A 133 -6.71 -4.05 6.32
C TYR A 133 -6.57 -3.60 4.88
N CYS A 134 -5.86 -2.50 4.64
CA CYS A 134 -5.49 -2.02 3.31
C CYS A 134 -4.02 -2.32 3.04
N PHE A 135 -3.71 -2.91 1.89
CA PHE A 135 -2.34 -3.31 1.50
C PHE A 135 -1.83 -2.45 0.36
N CYS A 136 -0.64 -1.87 0.53
CA CYS A 136 -0.02 -1.01 -0.48
C CYS A 136 1.49 -1.18 -0.45
N ASN A 137 2.16 -0.93 -1.56
CA ASN A 137 3.61 -1.00 -1.74
C ASN A 137 4.19 0.35 -2.21
N ASP A 138 3.40 1.42 -2.07
CA ASP A 138 3.72 2.76 -2.57
C ASP A 138 4.07 3.75 -1.45
N TRP A 139 4.81 4.80 -1.81
CA TRP A 139 5.30 5.91 -0.95
C TRP A 139 4.18 6.60 -0.14
N ASN A 140 2.93 6.54 -0.60
CA ASN A 140 1.80 7.25 -0.01
C ASN A 140 1.07 6.48 1.11
N GLY A 141 1.57 5.31 1.54
CA GLY A 141 1.14 4.67 2.78
C GLY A 141 -0.36 4.40 2.91
N CYS A 142 -0.94 3.75 1.88
CA CYS A 142 -2.36 3.38 1.82
C CYS A 142 -3.38 4.50 2.06
N ASN A 143 -2.99 5.75 1.83
CA ASN A 143 -3.99 6.80 1.66
C ASN A 143 -4.62 6.61 0.28
N THR A 144 -5.90 6.98 0.15
CA THR A 144 -6.64 6.96 -1.11
C THR A 144 -6.00 7.92 -2.11
N SER A 145 -4.87 7.53 -2.70
CA SER A 145 -4.35 8.19 -3.88
C SER A 145 -5.18 7.68 -5.04
N VAL A 146 -5.97 8.57 -5.63
CA VAL A 146 -6.51 8.40 -6.98
C VAL A 146 -5.37 7.86 -7.84
N SER A 147 -5.60 6.75 -8.53
CA SER A 147 -4.64 6.12 -9.46
C SER A 147 -3.97 7.19 -10.32
N MET A 148 -2.76 7.60 -9.95
CA MET A 148 -1.97 8.50 -10.78
C MET A 148 -1.39 7.61 -11.87
N TYR A 149 -1.88 7.78 -13.09
CA TYR A 149 -1.28 7.18 -14.28
C TYR A 149 0.23 7.45 -14.26
N SER A 150 1.00 6.36 -14.35
CA SER A 150 2.45 6.35 -14.33
C SER A 150 3.01 7.43 -15.28
N THR A 151 3.63 8.46 -14.71
CA THR A 151 4.31 9.53 -15.45
C THR A 151 5.50 9.03 -16.27
N ARG A 152 5.85 7.74 -16.17
CA ARG A 152 6.88 7.08 -16.99
C ARG A 152 6.63 7.26 -18.49
N SER A 153 5.37 7.31 -18.94
CA SER A 153 5.06 7.54 -20.36
C SER A 153 5.45 8.95 -20.84
N ILE A 154 5.44 9.95 -19.96
CA ILE A 154 5.73 11.34 -20.31
C ILE A 154 7.23 11.55 -20.53
N PHE A 155 8.08 10.93 -19.70
CA PHE A 155 9.54 11.02 -19.84
C PHE A 155 10.06 10.33 -21.12
N VAL A 156 9.44 9.22 -21.52
CA VAL A 156 9.79 8.52 -22.77
C VAL A 156 9.44 9.38 -23.99
N ILE A 157 8.25 10.00 -23.98
CA ILE A 157 7.81 10.89 -25.07
C ILE A 157 8.72 12.13 -25.17
N PHE A 158 9.09 12.74 -24.04
CA PHE A 158 10.02 13.88 -24.02
C PHE A 158 11.39 13.52 -24.61
N PHE A 159 11.95 12.36 -24.25
CA PHE A 159 13.23 11.89 -24.81
C PHE A 159 13.14 11.62 -26.32
N ILE A 160 12.03 11.06 -26.80
CA ILE A 160 11.81 10.83 -28.23
C ILE A 160 11.71 12.16 -28.99
N LEU A 161 10.99 13.15 -28.43
CA LEU A 161 10.83 14.46 -29.06
C LEU A 161 12.14 15.24 -29.14
N VAL A 162 12.97 15.22 -28.09
CA VAL A 162 14.29 15.85 -28.10
C VAL A 162 15.19 15.20 -29.16
N LYS A 163 15.16 13.86 -29.26
CA LYS A 163 15.94 13.14 -30.27
C LYS A 163 15.45 13.35 -31.69
N LEU A 164 14.13 13.53 -31.88
CA LEU A 164 13.55 13.87 -33.17
C LEU A 164 13.95 15.29 -33.62
N LEU A 165 14.07 16.23 -32.68
CA LEU A 165 14.54 17.59 -32.94
C LEU A 165 16.02 17.62 -33.36
N ASP A 166 16.86 16.78 -32.75
CA ASP A 166 18.28 16.60 -33.11
C ASP A 166 18.48 16.01 -34.53
N LEU A 167 17.45 15.38 -35.11
CA LEU A 167 17.48 14.69 -36.42
C LEU A 167 16.95 15.55 -37.57
N ILE A 168 16.47 16.77 -37.30
CA ILE A 168 16.09 17.73 -38.34
C ILE A 168 17.33 18.56 -38.65
N PRO A 169 18.06 18.33 -39.76
CA PRO A 169 19.10 19.26 -40.18
C PRO A 169 18.41 20.60 -40.45
N PHE A 170 18.79 21.65 -39.71
CA PHE A 170 18.56 23.01 -40.17
C PHE A 170 19.25 23.12 -41.54
N VAL A 171 18.44 23.46 -42.55
CA VAL A 171 18.88 23.72 -43.94
C VAL A 171 20.14 24.58 -43.97
#